data_AF-A0A251NVH2-F1
#
_entry.id   AF-A0A251NVH2-F1
#
_cell.length_a   1.000
_cell.length_b   1.000
_cell.length_c   1.000
_cell.angle_alpha   90.00
_cell.angle_beta   90.00
_cell.angle_gamma   90.00
#
_symmetry.space_group_name_H-M   'P 1'
#
loop_
_entity.id
_entity.type
_entity.pdbx_description
1 polymer ?
#
loop_
_entity_poly.entity_id
_entity_poly.type
_entity_poly.pdbx_seq_one_letter_code
_entity_poly.pdbx_strand_id
1 'polypeptide(L)'
;MAIAAAISLPLTSPARRSLASFTSLRSSSPILKLNSVRGSVSLRTACLRVSAASSSMSVEAVEKASPASFLDRRETGFLHFVKYHGLGNDFILVDNRDSSEPKITPEQAAKLCDRNFGIGADGVIFALPGINGTDYTMRIYNSDGSEPEMCGNGVRCFARFIAELENLHGKQRFTVHTGAGLIVPEIQDDGKVKVDMGEPILKATDVPTGLPANKNQSVVKSDLDVDGVTWNVTCVSMGNPHCVTFGTKGGQNLYKFSLLHTSRCVFGSVVQEQHWLAELVLVL
;
A
#
# COMPACT_ATOMS: atom_id res chain seq x y z
N MET A 1 5.38 -12.12 -16.87
CA MET A 1 6.74 -11.58 -17.03
C MET A 1 7.02 -10.77 -15.78
N ALA A 2 8.10 -11.08 -15.05
CA ALA A 2 8.60 -10.24 -13.99
C ALA A 2 9.90 -9.63 -14.51
N ILE A 3 9.98 -8.30 -14.51
CA ILE A 3 11.15 -7.56 -14.97
C ILE A 3 11.94 -7.18 -13.72
N ALA A 4 13.19 -7.62 -13.64
CA ALA A 4 14.10 -7.29 -12.55
C ALA A 4 14.94 -6.06 -12.91
N ALA A 5 15.08 -5.13 -11.98
CA ALA A 5 16.02 -4.02 -12.06
C ALA A 5 16.81 -3.92 -10.74
N ALA A 6 18.13 -4.00 -10.82
CA ALA A 6 19.03 -3.81 -9.68
C ALA A 6 19.41 -2.33 -9.57
N ILE A 7 19.06 -1.70 -8.45
CA ILE A 7 19.32 -0.28 -8.19
C ILE A 7 19.74 -0.15 -6.72
N SER A 8 20.68 0.75 -6.42
CA SER A 8 21.09 1.09 -5.04
C SER A 8 20.82 2.58 -4.82
N LEU A 9 20.05 2.93 -3.79
CA LEU A 9 19.69 4.32 -3.48
C LEU A 9 19.82 4.63 -1.99
N PRO A 10 20.11 5.89 -1.63
CA PRO A 10 20.18 6.33 -0.23
C PRO A 10 18.79 6.49 0.39
N LEU A 11 18.62 6.09 1.66
CA LEU A 11 17.42 6.34 2.45
C LEU A 11 17.36 7.81 2.89
N THR A 12 16.45 8.62 2.32
CA THR A 12 16.24 10.02 2.74
C THR A 12 14.92 10.19 3.49
N SER A 13 14.90 11.04 4.54
CA SER A 13 13.69 11.40 5.29
C SER A 13 13.24 12.84 4.98
N PRO A 14 11.96 13.11 4.64
CA PRO A 14 11.44 14.47 4.58
C PRO A 14 10.68 14.86 5.86
N ALA A 15 10.70 16.16 6.16
CA ALA A 15 10.19 16.79 7.37
C ALA A 15 8.66 16.79 7.47
N ARG A 16 8.14 16.42 8.66
CA ARG A 16 6.71 16.45 9.02
C ARG A 16 6.25 17.89 9.27
N ARG A 17 5.24 18.37 8.54
CA ARG A 17 4.42 19.54 8.94
C ARG A 17 3.12 19.03 9.55
N SER A 18 2.85 19.32 10.82
CA SER A 18 1.49 19.19 11.39
C SER A 18 0.79 20.55 11.35
N LEU A 19 -0.46 20.56 10.90
CA LEU A 19 -1.39 21.64 11.20
C LEU A 19 -1.77 21.54 12.67
N ALA A 20 -1.44 22.56 13.46
CA ALA A 20 -2.03 22.76 14.77
C ALA A 20 -3.32 23.55 14.62
N SER A 21 -4.41 22.97 15.13
CA SER A 21 -5.73 23.57 15.29
C SER A 21 -5.64 24.82 16.16
N PHE A 22 -6.05 25.97 15.65
CA PHE A 22 -6.21 27.19 16.44
C PHE A 22 -7.41 27.04 17.38
N THR A 23 -7.15 27.08 18.67
CA THR A 23 -8.15 27.18 19.72
C THR A 23 -8.87 28.53 19.65
N SER A 24 -10.20 28.48 19.62
CA SER A 24 -11.12 29.60 19.73
C SER A 24 -10.87 30.41 21.01
N LEU A 25 -10.45 31.66 20.85
CA LEU A 25 -10.50 32.67 21.91
C LEU A 25 -11.67 33.62 21.61
N ARG A 26 -12.67 33.55 22.50
CA ARG A 26 -13.72 34.56 22.66
C ARG A 26 -13.09 35.94 22.80
N SER A 27 -13.53 36.87 21.96
CA SER A 27 -13.42 38.29 22.21
C SER A 27 -14.68 38.97 21.71
N SER A 28 -15.46 39.45 22.67
CA SER A 28 -16.63 40.29 22.52
C SER A 28 -16.24 41.69 22.05
N SER A 29 -16.97 42.25 21.09
CA SER A 29 -17.05 43.71 20.88
C SER A 29 -18.43 44.10 20.34
N PRO A 30 -18.95 45.28 20.71
CA PRO A 30 -20.37 45.59 20.63
C PRO A 30 -20.77 46.28 19.31
N ILE A 31 -22.09 46.25 19.09
CA ILE A 31 -22.85 46.87 18.01
C ILE A 31 -22.80 48.41 18.10
N LEU A 32 -22.46 49.10 17.00
CA LEU A 32 -22.96 50.44 16.70
C LEU A 32 -23.23 50.62 15.19
N LYS A 33 -24.26 51.42 14.91
CA LYS A 33 -25.06 51.55 13.69
C LYS A 33 -24.59 52.65 12.72
N LEU A 34 -25.19 52.61 11.51
CA LEU A 34 -25.46 53.72 10.55
C LEU A 34 -24.22 54.26 9.78
N ASN A 35 -24.25 54.65 8.51
CA ASN A 35 -25.35 55.07 7.64
C ASN A 35 -24.93 55.00 6.15
N SER A 36 -25.92 54.92 5.26
CA SER A 36 -25.79 54.97 3.79
C SER A 36 -25.46 56.38 3.28
N VAL A 37 -24.56 56.51 2.29
CA VAL A 37 -24.64 57.58 1.26
C VAL A 37 -24.18 57.04 -0.11
N ARG A 38 -25.04 57.21 -1.11
CA ARG A 38 -24.80 57.02 -2.55
C ARG A 38 -23.95 58.16 -3.12
N GLY A 39 -23.12 57.86 -4.11
CA GLY A 39 -22.55 58.88 -4.99
C GLY A 39 -21.92 58.27 -6.24
N SER A 40 -22.60 58.37 -7.37
CA SER A 40 -22.08 58.08 -8.71
C SER A 40 -21.49 59.35 -9.32
N VAL A 41 -20.22 59.35 -9.72
CA VAL A 41 -19.70 60.28 -10.74
C VAL A 41 -18.67 59.57 -11.61
N SER A 42 -18.87 59.72 -12.91
CA SER A 42 -18.04 59.22 -14.01
C SER A 42 -17.09 60.31 -14.51
N LEU A 43 -16.02 59.86 -15.19
CA LEU A 43 -15.22 60.52 -16.24
C LEU A 43 -13.79 61.05 -15.92
N ARG A 44 -12.90 60.56 -16.80
CA ARG A 44 -11.68 61.14 -17.40
C ARG A 44 -10.33 60.87 -16.75
N THR A 45 -9.73 59.78 -17.24
CA THR A 45 -8.37 59.62 -17.77
C THR A 45 -7.34 60.72 -17.45
N ALA A 46 -6.32 60.35 -16.68
CA ALA A 46 -4.96 60.88 -16.83
C ALA A 46 -3.96 59.74 -16.55
N CYS A 47 -3.08 59.53 -17.52
CA CYS A 47 -2.04 58.51 -17.53
C CYS A 47 -0.99 58.81 -16.45
N LEU A 48 -0.83 57.91 -15.48
CA LEU A 48 0.28 57.91 -14.54
C LEU A 48 1.02 56.57 -14.68
N ARG A 49 2.28 56.67 -15.11
CA ARG A 49 3.23 55.58 -15.23
C ARG A 49 3.38 54.88 -13.87
N VAL A 50 2.92 53.64 -13.77
CA VAL A 50 3.26 52.76 -12.64
C VAL A 50 4.43 51.90 -13.08
N SER A 51 5.59 52.17 -12.50
CA SER A 51 6.78 51.33 -12.59
C SER A 51 6.43 49.92 -12.11
N ALA A 52 6.63 48.92 -12.96
CA ALA A 52 6.53 47.52 -12.55
C ALA A 52 7.70 47.23 -11.60
N ALA A 53 7.44 47.25 -10.30
CA ALA A 53 8.35 46.72 -9.31
C ALA A 53 8.42 45.19 -9.49
N SER A 54 9.54 44.71 -10.03
CA SER A 54 9.92 43.31 -9.95
C SER A 54 10.19 42.97 -8.48
N SER A 55 9.18 42.42 -7.79
CA SER A 55 9.36 41.85 -6.47
C SER A 55 10.16 40.55 -6.60
N SER A 56 11.49 40.67 -6.46
CA SER A 56 12.38 39.55 -6.21
C SER A 56 11.98 38.91 -4.88
N MET A 57 11.34 37.74 -4.92
CA MET A 57 11.08 36.95 -3.72
C MET A 57 12.39 36.29 -3.28
N SER A 58 13.23 37.04 -2.58
CA SER A 58 14.28 36.45 -1.75
C SER A 58 13.59 35.81 -0.54
N VAL A 59 13.21 34.54 -0.69
CA VAL A 59 12.89 33.71 0.47
C VAL A 59 14.24 33.33 1.07
N GLU A 60 14.70 34.13 2.03
CA GLU A 60 15.68 33.63 2.99
C GLU A 60 15.00 32.48 3.75
N ALA A 61 15.26 31.26 3.28
CA ALA A 61 14.93 30.07 4.04
C ALA A 61 15.75 30.16 5.32
N VAL A 62 15.08 30.47 6.43
CA VAL A 62 15.64 30.28 7.76
C VAL A 62 15.94 28.78 7.88
N GLU A 63 17.19 28.41 7.62
CA GLU A 63 17.69 27.08 7.98
C GLU A 63 17.62 26.99 9.49
N LYS A 64 16.49 26.46 9.97
CA LYS A 64 16.34 26.05 11.36
C LYS A 64 17.19 24.78 11.52
N ALA A 65 18.49 24.96 11.66
CA ALA A 65 19.42 23.89 11.98
C ALA A 65 19.09 23.38 13.40
N SER A 66 18.14 22.45 13.50
CA SER A 66 17.97 21.68 14.72
C SER A 66 19.13 20.68 14.78
N PRO A 67 19.82 20.54 15.93
CA PRO A 67 20.94 19.60 16.06
C PRO A 67 20.54 18.15 15.72
N ALA A 68 19.27 17.80 15.92
CA ALA A 68 18.70 16.51 15.51
C ALA A 68 18.74 16.29 13.98
N SER A 69 18.34 17.28 13.17
CA SER A 69 18.28 17.17 11.70
C SER A 69 19.65 17.08 11.02
N PHE A 70 20.71 17.54 11.70
CA PHE A 70 22.08 17.49 11.19
C PHE A 70 22.75 16.14 11.46
N LEU A 71 22.50 15.56 12.64
CA LEU A 71 23.05 14.25 13.02
C LEU A 71 22.33 13.09 12.32
N ASP A 72 21.02 13.18 12.12
CA ASP A 72 20.24 12.19 11.33
C ASP A 72 20.77 12.04 9.89
N ARG A 73 21.45 13.07 9.37
CA ARG A 73 22.02 13.06 8.02
C ARG A 73 23.32 12.26 7.92
N ARG A 74 23.95 11.91 9.04
CA ARG A 74 25.24 11.19 9.10
C ARG A 74 25.09 9.66 9.10
N GLU A 75 23.93 9.14 9.48
CA GLU A 75 23.63 7.69 9.50
C GLU A 75 22.82 7.24 8.27
N THR A 76 23.21 7.66 7.07
CA THR A 76 22.58 7.12 5.84
C THR A 76 23.18 5.76 5.50
N GLY A 77 22.50 4.69 5.91
CA GLY A 77 22.77 3.34 5.39
C GLY A 77 22.35 3.18 3.92
N PHE A 78 22.97 2.22 3.23
CA PHE A 78 22.57 1.81 1.89
C PHE A 78 21.76 0.52 1.96
N LEU A 79 20.70 0.42 1.15
CA LEU A 79 19.96 -0.82 0.94
C LEU A 79 20.16 -1.28 -0.50
N HIS A 80 20.69 -2.49 -0.67
CA HIS A 80 20.75 -3.16 -1.96
C HIS A 80 19.47 -3.97 -2.16
N PHE A 81 18.84 -3.82 -3.32
CA PHE A 81 17.58 -4.47 -3.61
C PHE A 81 17.42 -4.76 -5.10
N VAL A 82 16.45 -5.61 -5.41
CA VAL A 82 15.97 -5.83 -6.78
C VAL A 82 14.47 -5.55 -6.81
N LYS A 83 14.02 -4.78 -7.80
CA LYS A 83 12.59 -4.50 -7.97
C LYS A 83 11.93 -5.57 -8.83
N TYR A 84 10.83 -6.14 -8.35
CA TYR A 84 9.99 -7.10 -9.11
C TYR A 84 8.54 -6.63 -9.15
N HIS A 85 7.75 -7.18 -10.06
CA HIS A 85 6.29 -7.04 -10.01
C HIS A 85 5.57 -8.32 -10.43
N GLY A 86 4.42 -8.58 -9.80
CA GLY A 86 3.48 -9.65 -10.14
C GLY A 86 2.15 -9.06 -10.58
N LEU A 87 1.83 -9.10 -11.88
CA LEU A 87 0.57 -8.55 -12.42
C LEU A 87 0.32 -7.07 -12.08
N GLY A 88 1.39 -6.27 -11.99
CA GLY A 88 1.34 -4.83 -11.71
C GLY A 88 1.54 -4.48 -10.23
N ASN A 89 1.45 -5.46 -9.34
CA ASN A 89 1.85 -5.32 -7.95
C ASN A 89 3.36 -5.36 -7.82
N ASP A 90 3.99 -4.23 -7.51
CA ASP A 90 5.45 -4.08 -7.48
C ASP A 90 6.03 -4.08 -6.07
N PHE A 91 7.18 -4.73 -5.92
CA PHE A 91 7.86 -4.94 -4.64
C PHE A 91 9.36 -4.65 -4.74
N ILE A 92 9.91 -4.21 -3.62
CA ILE A 92 11.36 -4.11 -3.38
C ILE A 92 11.79 -5.42 -2.71
N LEU A 93 12.59 -6.24 -3.37
CA LEU A 93 13.08 -7.50 -2.82
C LEU A 93 14.50 -7.31 -2.29
N VAL A 94 14.71 -7.76 -1.05
CA VAL A 94 15.97 -7.64 -0.33
C VAL A 94 16.48 -9.04 0.01
N ASP A 95 17.73 -9.33 -0.38
CA ASP A 95 18.42 -10.52 0.12
C ASP A 95 18.79 -10.27 1.58
N ASN A 96 18.15 -11.02 2.47
CA ASN A 96 18.26 -10.91 3.91
C ASN A 96 18.63 -12.28 4.52
N ARG A 97 19.21 -13.18 3.72
CA ARG A 97 19.55 -14.55 4.15
C ARG A 97 20.68 -14.59 5.18
N ASP A 98 21.41 -13.49 5.30
CA ASP A 98 22.50 -13.25 6.24
C ASP A 98 22.05 -12.89 7.67
N SER A 99 20.75 -12.62 7.89
CA SER A 99 20.20 -12.22 9.19
C SER A 99 18.77 -12.72 9.39
N SER A 100 18.41 -13.09 10.62
CA SER A 100 17.03 -13.43 10.98
C SER A 100 16.11 -12.21 11.10
N GLU A 101 16.68 -11.01 11.25
CA GLU A 101 15.93 -9.76 11.34
C GLU A 101 15.99 -8.97 10.01
N PRO A 102 14.89 -8.33 9.60
CA PRO A 102 14.86 -7.44 8.44
C PRO A 102 15.89 -6.32 8.55
N LYS A 103 16.60 -6.07 7.44
CA LYS A 103 17.64 -5.03 7.34
C LYS A 103 17.15 -3.60 7.54
N ILE A 104 15.84 -3.38 7.46
CA ILE A 104 15.22 -2.06 7.64
C ILE A 104 14.01 -2.16 8.56
N THR A 105 13.67 -1.04 9.19
CA THR A 105 12.46 -0.94 10.02
C THR A 105 11.20 -0.76 9.17
N PRO A 106 10.01 -1.03 9.73
CA PRO A 106 8.72 -0.70 9.11
C PRO A 106 8.60 0.76 8.61
N GLU A 107 9.11 1.72 9.39
CA GLU A 107 9.06 3.14 9.04
C GLU A 107 9.98 3.48 7.87
N GLN A 108 11.12 2.79 7.77
CA GLN A 108 12.01 2.90 6.63
C GLN A 108 11.38 2.28 5.37
N ALA A 109 10.72 1.12 5.50
CA ALA A 109 10.00 0.49 4.40
C ALA A 109 8.89 1.40 3.86
N ALA A 110 8.10 2.03 4.73
CA ALA A 110 7.07 2.98 4.33
C ALA A 110 7.64 4.17 3.53
N LYS A 111 8.80 4.70 3.95
CA LYS A 111 9.50 5.77 3.22
C LYS A 111 10.02 5.30 1.86
N LEU A 112 10.59 4.10 1.78
CA LEU A 112 11.08 3.54 0.50
C LEU A 112 9.95 3.26 -0.48
N CYS A 113 8.78 2.86 0.02
CA CYS A 113 7.60 2.58 -0.78
C CYS A 113 6.92 3.85 -1.32
N ASP A 114 7.24 5.05 -0.80
CA ASP A 114 6.74 6.31 -1.38
C ASP A 114 7.16 6.42 -2.86
N ARG A 115 6.18 6.64 -3.75
CA ARG A 115 6.42 6.63 -5.21
C ARG A 115 7.04 7.91 -5.74
N ASN A 116 7.07 8.99 -4.98
CA ASN A 116 7.62 10.28 -5.40
C ASN A 116 8.98 10.56 -4.77
N PHE A 117 9.12 10.24 -3.49
CA PHE A 117 10.30 10.53 -2.67
C PHE A 117 11.13 9.29 -2.35
N GLY A 118 10.59 8.09 -2.57
CA GLY A 118 11.27 6.81 -2.41
C GLY A 118 11.53 6.11 -3.74
N ILE A 119 11.68 4.78 -3.67
CA ILE A 119 11.80 3.89 -4.84
C ILE A 119 10.43 3.67 -5.49
N GLY A 120 9.38 3.72 -4.68
CA GLY A 120 8.00 3.47 -5.06
C GLY A 120 7.69 1.99 -5.22
N ALA A 121 6.92 1.41 -4.31
CA ALA A 121 6.46 0.03 -4.38
C ALA A 121 5.21 -0.15 -3.52
N ASP A 122 4.48 -1.25 -3.71
CA ASP A 122 3.38 -1.63 -2.82
C ASP A 122 3.89 -2.27 -1.52
N GLY A 123 5.14 -2.75 -1.50
CA GLY A 123 5.79 -3.27 -0.30
C GLY A 123 7.27 -3.62 -0.47
N VAL A 124 7.92 -3.95 0.64
CA VAL A 124 9.29 -4.48 0.73
C VAL A 124 9.22 -5.93 1.19
N ILE A 125 9.84 -6.84 0.45
CA ILE A 125 9.89 -8.28 0.73
C ILE A 125 11.32 -8.68 1.08
N PHE A 126 11.47 -9.47 2.13
CA PHE A 126 12.75 -9.96 2.63
C PHE A 126 12.85 -11.47 2.40
N ALA A 127 13.96 -11.90 1.81
CA ALA A 127 14.37 -13.31 1.79
C ALA A 127 15.26 -13.60 2.98
N LEU A 128 14.69 -14.24 4.01
CA LEU A 128 15.35 -14.57 5.27
C LEU A 128 15.79 -16.05 5.29
N PRO A 129 16.70 -16.44 6.19
CA PRO A 129 17.02 -17.85 6.39
C PRO A 129 15.78 -18.66 6.77
N GLY A 130 15.73 -19.90 6.31
CA GLY A 130 14.64 -20.82 6.64
C GLY A 130 14.55 -21.12 8.13
N ILE A 131 13.33 -21.46 8.58
CA ILE A 131 13.06 -21.88 9.96
C ILE A 131 12.32 -23.21 9.96
N ASN A 132 12.49 -24.00 11.03
CA ASN A 132 11.79 -25.28 11.20
C ASN A 132 11.95 -26.24 10.00
N GLY A 133 13.08 -26.17 9.29
CA GLY A 133 13.38 -27.02 8.14
C GLY A 133 12.85 -26.53 6.79
N THR A 134 12.31 -25.31 6.69
CA THR A 134 12.04 -24.69 5.39
C THR A 134 13.33 -24.20 4.73
N ASP A 135 13.31 -24.03 3.40
CA ASP A 135 14.45 -23.51 2.65
C ASP A 135 14.68 -22.03 2.98
N TYR A 136 13.60 -21.25 3.05
CA TYR A 136 13.63 -19.81 3.36
C TYR A 136 12.47 -19.38 4.25
N THR A 137 12.57 -18.16 4.74
CA THR A 137 11.48 -17.42 5.37
C THR A 137 11.20 -16.15 4.56
N MET A 138 9.93 -15.81 4.37
CA MET A 138 9.51 -14.56 3.73
C MET A 138 8.78 -13.69 4.75
N ARG A 139 9.28 -12.46 4.91
CA ARG A 139 8.57 -11.37 5.59
C ARG A 139 8.33 -10.23 4.61
N ILE A 140 7.31 -9.44 4.88
CA ILE A 140 6.91 -8.34 4.01
C ILE A 140 6.46 -7.15 4.87
N TYR A 141 6.85 -5.96 4.45
CA TYR A 141 6.27 -4.70 4.93
C TYR A 141 5.49 -4.05 3.79
N ASN A 142 4.22 -3.72 4.04
CA ASN A 142 3.39 -2.94 3.13
C ASN A 142 3.92 -1.51 2.98
N SER A 143 3.40 -0.78 1.99
CA SER A 143 3.74 0.63 1.77
C SER A 143 3.40 1.56 2.95
N ASP A 144 2.51 1.15 3.85
CA ASP A 144 2.18 1.86 5.09
C ASP A 144 3.02 1.44 6.30
N GLY A 145 3.93 0.47 6.12
CA GLY A 145 4.78 -0.10 7.17
C GLY A 145 4.13 -1.26 7.93
N SER A 146 2.86 -1.60 7.68
CA SER A 146 2.24 -2.78 8.30
C SER A 146 2.89 -4.08 7.80
N GLU A 147 2.95 -5.11 8.64
CA GLU A 147 3.45 -6.44 8.27
C GLU A 147 2.28 -7.40 8.04
N PRO A 148 1.89 -7.68 6.78
CA PRO A 148 0.90 -8.70 6.51
C PRO A 148 1.50 -10.10 6.62
N GLU A 149 0.64 -11.09 6.88
CA GLU A 149 1.05 -12.47 7.07
C GLU A 149 1.57 -13.14 5.78
N MET A 150 0.99 -12.77 4.63
CA MET A 150 1.28 -13.37 3.34
C MET A 150 0.92 -12.43 2.18
N CYS A 151 1.58 -12.62 1.03
CA CYS A 151 1.26 -11.95 -0.22
C CYS A 151 1.52 -12.89 -1.41
N GLY A 152 0.49 -13.35 -2.12
CA GLY A 152 0.66 -14.36 -3.17
C GLY A 152 1.29 -13.81 -4.46
N ASN A 153 1.16 -12.52 -4.76
CA ASN A 153 1.98 -11.87 -5.80
C ASN A 153 3.44 -11.77 -5.38
N GLY A 154 3.68 -11.44 -4.11
CA GLY A 154 5.00 -11.33 -3.50
C GLY A 154 5.75 -12.65 -3.55
N VAL A 155 5.12 -13.77 -3.17
CA VAL A 155 5.79 -15.08 -3.15
C VAL A 155 6.15 -15.59 -4.55
N ARG A 156 5.41 -15.18 -5.60
CA ARG A 156 5.83 -15.46 -6.99
C ARG A 156 7.07 -14.69 -7.39
N CYS A 157 7.16 -13.42 -6.96
CA CYS A 157 8.38 -12.62 -7.16
C CYS A 157 9.54 -13.20 -6.35
N PHE A 158 9.29 -13.63 -5.11
CA PHE A 158 10.24 -14.28 -4.23
C PHE A 158 10.87 -15.52 -4.86
N ALA A 159 10.05 -16.42 -5.41
CA ALA A 159 10.55 -17.63 -6.06
C ALA A 159 11.51 -17.32 -7.20
N ARG A 160 11.20 -16.30 -8.01
CA ARG A 160 12.09 -15.83 -9.08
C ARG A 160 13.38 -15.22 -8.54
N PHE A 161 13.28 -14.41 -7.49
CA PHE A 161 14.42 -13.79 -6.84
C PHE A 161 15.39 -14.81 -6.27
N ILE A 162 14.90 -15.83 -5.56
CA ILE A 162 15.74 -16.93 -5.06
C ILE A 162 16.40 -17.70 -6.20
N ALA A 163 15.64 -18.07 -7.23
CA ALA A 163 16.22 -18.78 -8.37
C ALA A 163 17.33 -17.97 -9.06
N GLU A 164 17.21 -16.65 -9.10
CA GLU A 164 18.23 -15.77 -9.68
C GLU A 164 19.46 -15.63 -8.77
N LEU A 165 19.26 -15.47 -7.46
CA LEU A 165 20.34 -15.43 -6.47
C LEU A 165 21.17 -16.72 -6.42
N GLU A 166 20.53 -17.87 -6.64
CA GLU A 166 21.17 -19.19 -6.59
C GLU A 166 21.56 -19.72 -7.96
N ASN A 167 21.36 -18.92 -9.02
CA ASN A 167 21.63 -19.30 -10.40
C ASN A 167 20.96 -20.64 -10.81
N LEU A 168 19.71 -20.82 -10.37
CA LEU A 168 18.88 -21.98 -10.66
C LEU A 168 18.09 -21.77 -11.96
N HIS A 169 17.99 -22.83 -12.76
CA HIS A 169 17.30 -22.80 -14.05
C HIS A 169 16.22 -23.89 -14.13
N GLY A 170 15.22 -23.68 -14.99
CA GLY A 170 14.13 -24.61 -15.21
C GLY A 170 13.15 -24.70 -14.04
N LYS A 171 12.55 -25.88 -13.88
CA LYS A 171 11.56 -26.17 -12.84
C LYS A 171 12.21 -26.21 -11.47
N GLN A 172 11.72 -25.39 -10.54
CA GLN A 172 12.26 -25.27 -9.18
C GLN A 172 11.12 -25.20 -8.18
N ARG A 173 11.31 -25.76 -6.99
CA ARG A 173 10.33 -25.77 -5.91
C ARG A 173 11.02 -25.39 -4.61
N PHE A 174 10.42 -24.47 -3.86
CA PHE A 174 10.97 -23.99 -2.59
C PHE A 174 9.93 -24.14 -1.49
N THR A 175 10.37 -24.43 -0.27
CA THR A 175 9.56 -24.37 0.94
C THR A 175 9.83 -23.05 1.65
N VAL A 176 8.78 -22.23 1.82
CA VAL A 176 8.89 -20.87 2.35
C VAL A 176 8.01 -20.75 3.58
N HIS A 177 8.62 -20.40 4.72
CA HIS A 177 7.87 -20.04 5.92
C HIS A 177 7.35 -18.60 5.80
N THR A 178 6.08 -18.39 6.12
CA THR A 178 5.40 -17.08 6.11
C THR A 178 4.57 -16.91 7.38
N GLY A 179 4.04 -15.71 7.64
CA GLY A 179 3.09 -15.48 8.74
C GLY A 179 1.82 -16.32 8.63
N ALA A 180 1.42 -16.70 7.40
CA ALA A 180 0.28 -17.59 7.15
C ALA A 180 0.65 -19.09 7.18
N GLY A 181 1.91 -19.43 7.54
CA GLY A 181 2.41 -20.80 7.57
C GLY A 181 3.26 -21.17 6.35
N LEU A 182 3.32 -22.46 6.04
CA LEU A 182 4.13 -23.02 4.96
C LEU A 182 3.51 -22.72 3.59
N ILE A 183 4.25 -22.05 2.72
CA ILE A 183 3.89 -21.80 1.33
C ILE A 183 4.93 -22.43 0.41
N VAL A 184 4.46 -23.04 -0.69
CA VAL A 184 5.33 -23.78 -1.60
C VAL A 184 5.19 -23.24 -3.03
N PRO A 185 6.00 -22.24 -3.42
CA PRO A 185 6.07 -21.80 -4.80
C PRO A 185 6.89 -22.79 -5.66
N GLU A 186 6.39 -23.03 -6.86
CA GLU A 186 6.99 -23.89 -7.88
C GLU A 186 7.10 -23.13 -9.21
N ILE A 187 8.32 -22.80 -9.61
CA ILE A 187 8.61 -22.30 -10.95
C ILE A 187 8.35 -23.43 -11.96
N GLN A 188 7.50 -23.17 -12.94
CA GLN A 188 7.12 -24.10 -14.00
C GLN A 188 8.06 -24.00 -15.20
N ASP A 189 8.02 -25.00 -16.09
CA ASP A 189 8.84 -25.04 -17.31
C ASP A 189 8.57 -23.85 -18.25
N ASP A 190 7.35 -23.32 -18.26
CA ASP A 190 6.98 -22.12 -19.04
C ASP A 190 7.41 -20.80 -18.37
N GLY A 191 8.08 -20.88 -17.22
CA GLY A 191 8.53 -19.76 -16.43
C GLY A 191 7.43 -19.05 -15.62
N LYS A 192 6.21 -19.58 -15.56
CA LYS A 192 5.24 -19.10 -14.56
C LYS A 192 5.57 -19.70 -13.20
N VAL A 193 5.02 -19.10 -12.16
CA VAL A 193 5.14 -19.62 -10.79
C VAL A 193 3.77 -20.09 -10.35
N LYS A 194 3.65 -21.38 -10.07
CA LYS A 194 2.50 -21.98 -9.41
C LYS A 194 2.75 -21.88 -7.91
N VAL A 195 1.74 -21.54 -7.14
CA VAL A 195 1.85 -21.46 -5.68
C VAL A 195 0.72 -22.24 -5.07
N ASP A 196 1.05 -23.12 -4.12
CA ASP A 196 0.06 -23.70 -3.23
C ASP A 196 -0.25 -22.69 -2.12
N MET A 197 -1.48 -22.18 -2.11
CA MET A 197 -1.94 -21.15 -1.19
C MET A 197 -2.67 -21.74 0.03
N GLY A 198 -2.72 -23.07 0.15
CA GLY A 198 -3.46 -23.76 1.19
C GLY A 198 -4.98 -23.72 1.01
N GLU A 199 -5.68 -24.19 2.04
CA GLU A 199 -7.14 -24.21 2.07
C GLU A 199 -7.71 -22.88 2.58
N PRO A 200 -8.84 -22.42 2.03
CA PRO A 200 -9.50 -21.21 2.51
C PRO A 200 -10.16 -21.41 3.87
N ILE A 201 -10.08 -20.37 4.71
CA ILE A 201 -10.79 -20.29 5.99
C ILE A 201 -12.15 -19.64 5.72
N LEU A 202 -13.24 -20.39 5.95
CA LEU A 202 -14.61 -19.95 5.64
C LEU A 202 -15.44 -19.61 6.88
N LYS A 203 -15.05 -20.15 8.04
CA LYS A 203 -15.79 -19.95 9.28
C LYS A 203 -15.72 -18.48 9.69
N ALA A 204 -16.88 -17.84 9.85
CA ALA A 204 -16.98 -16.39 10.07
C ALA A 204 -16.15 -15.88 11.24
N THR A 205 -16.05 -16.65 12.32
CA THR A 205 -15.26 -16.31 13.51
C THR A 205 -13.76 -16.25 13.25
N ASP A 206 -13.29 -16.98 12.24
CA ASP A 206 -11.88 -17.17 11.92
C ASP A 206 -11.47 -16.25 10.74
N VAL A 207 -12.44 -15.59 10.07
CA VAL A 207 -12.25 -14.53 9.05
C VAL A 207 -12.22 -13.12 9.66
N PRO A 208 -12.06 -12.99 10.98
CA PRO A 208 -12.57 -11.89 11.82
C PRO A 208 -13.61 -10.93 11.19
N THR A 209 -14.83 -11.40 10.92
CA THR A 209 -15.94 -10.53 10.46
C THR A 209 -17.01 -10.31 11.53
N GLY A 210 -17.59 -9.11 11.57
CA GLY A 210 -18.76 -8.80 12.40
C GLY A 210 -20.09 -9.29 11.82
N LEU A 211 -20.08 -9.85 10.60
CA LEU A 211 -21.28 -10.36 9.94
C LEU A 211 -21.68 -11.74 10.50
N PRO A 212 -22.97 -11.99 10.75
CA PRO A 212 -23.42 -13.30 11.19
C PRO A 212 -23.28 -14.33 10.07
N ALA A 213 -22.87 -15.54 10.43
CA ALA A 213 -22.85 -16.66 9.50
C ALA A 213 -24.27 -17.02 9.05
N ASN A 214 -24.45 -17.26 7.75
CA ASN A 214 -25.73 -17.58 7.13
C ASN A 214 -25.73 -18.92 6.36
N LYS A 215 -24.56 -19.52 6.12
CA LYS A 215 -24.44 -20.83 5.45
C LYS A 215 -23.28 -21.63 6.05
N ASN A 216 -23.55 -22.77 6.70
CA ASN A 216 -22.53 -23.67 7.24
C ASN A 216 -21.40 -22.94 8.01
N GLN A 217 -21.77 -22.08 8.98
CA GLN A 217 -20.84 -21.24 9.76
C GLN A 217 -20.03 -20.20 8.95
N SER A 218 -20.31 -20.05 7.66
CA SER A 218 -19.69 -19.09 6.74
C SER A 218 -20.63 -17.92 6.44
N VAL A 219 -20.06 -16.81 5.95
CA VAL A 219 -20.81 -15.65 5.46
C VAL A 219 -20.82 -15.70 3.93
N VAL A 220 -21.93 -16.10 3.33
CA VAL A 220 -22.07 -16.27 1.87
C VAL A 220 -23.22 -15.44 1.34
N LYS A 221 -22.95 -14.47 0.46
CA LYS A 221 -23.96 -13.56 -0.11
C LYS A 221 -24.84 -12.91 0.97
N SER A 222 -24.21 -12.50 2.07
CA SER A 222 -24.87 -11.78 3.16
C SER A 222 -25.00 -10.29 2.83
N ASP A 223 -25.95 -9.63 3.46
CA ASP A 223 -26.15 -8.18 3.27
C ASP A 223 -25.13 -7.40 4.11
N LEU A 224 -24.46 -6.43 3.50
CA LEU A 224 -23.59 -5.47 4.17
C LEU A 224 -24.01 -4.06 3.77
N ASP A 225 -24.37 -3.23 4.75
CA ASP A 225 -24.64 -1.81 4.51
C ASP A 225 -23.33 -1.03 4.47
N VAL A 226 -23.10 -0.33 3.35
CA VAL A 226 -21.94 0.53 3.12
C VAL A 226 -22.46 1.88 2.64
N ASP A 227 -22.33 2.90 3.48
CA ASP A 227 -22.79 4.27 3.20
C ASP A 227 -24.26 4.33 2.72
N GLY A 228 -25.14 3.53 3.33
CA GLY A 228 -26.57 3.48 3.02
C GLY A 228 -26.93 2.69 1.75
N VAL A 229 -25.95 2.00 1.14
CA VAL A 229 -26.16 1.07 0.02
C VAL A 229 -25.96 -0.36 0.52
N THR A 230 -26.93 -1.23 0.27
CA THR A 230 -26.83 -2.65 0.65
C THR A 230 -26.11 -3.46 -0.42
N TRP A 231 -24.98 -4.06 -0.04
CA TRP A 231 -24.16 -4.94 -0.87
C TRP A 231 -24.37 -6.41 -0.52
N ASN A 232 -24.15 -7.29 -1.50
CA ASN A 232 -24.10 -8.74 -1.26
C ASN A 232 -22.64 -9.18 -1.18
N VAL A 233 -22.23 -9.70 -0.03
CA VAL A 233 -20.84 -10.02 0.27
C VAL A 233 -20.66 -11.46 0.73
N THR A 234 -19.52 -12.05 0.39
CA THR A 234 -19.03 -13.33 0.92
C THR A 234 -17.68 -13.08 1.59
N CYS A 235 -17.52 -13.56 2.82
CA CYS A 235 -16.27 -13.39 3.58
C CYS A 235 -15.46 -14.69 3.51
N VAL A 236 -14.17 -14.56 3.24
CA VAL A 236 -13.20 -15.66 3.21
C VAL A 236 -11.85 -15.16 3.72
N SER A 237 -11.05 -16.02 4.34
CA SER A 237 -9.66 -15.72 4.67
C SER A 237 -8.71 -16.71 3.99
N MET A 238 -7.57 -16.19 3.53
CA MET A 238 -6.42 -16.97 3.02
C MET A 238 -5.20 -16.77 3.95
N GLY A 239 -5.45 -16.56 5.25
CA GLY A 239 -4.54 -15.96 6.22
C GLY A 239 -5.01 -14.56 6.57
N ASN A 240 -5.12 -13.68 5.57
CA ASN A 240 -5.70 -12.35 5.70
C ASN A 240 -7.21 -12.31 5.36
N PRO A 241 -7.99 -11.39 5.97
CA PRO A 241 -9.45 -11.31 5.75
C PRO A 241 -9.81 -10.65 4.40
N HIS A 242 -10.73 -11.29 3.66
CA HIS A 242 -11.27 -10.78 2.39
C HIS A 242 -12.81 -10.65 2.45
N CYS A 243 -13.32 -9.57 1.86
CA CYS A 243 -14.75 -9.34 1.67
C CYS A 243 -15.03 -9.23 0.16
N VAL A 244 -15.64 -10.26 -0.42
CA VAL A 244 -15.87 -10.38 -1.86
C VAL A 244 -17.31 -10.01 -2.19
N THR A 245 -17.53 -9.18 -3.22
CA THR A 245 -18.87 -8.82 -3.69
C THR A 245 -18.98 -8.96 -5.21
N PHE A 246 -20.16 -9.40 -5.68
CA PHE A 246 -20.52 -9.38 -7.11
C PHE A 246 -21.50 -8.25 -7.44
N GLY A 247 -21.84 -7.38 -6.50
CA GLY A 247 -22.75 -6.26 -6.72
C GLY A 247 -23.66 -5.96 -5.54
N THR A 248 -24.50 -4.95 -5.74
CA THR A 248 -25.50 -4.53 -4.77
C THR A 248 -26.66 -5.52 -4.69
N LYS A 249 -27.35 -5.52 -3.55
CA LYS A 249 -28.56 -6.32 -3.38
C LYS A 249 -29.61 -5.90 -4.41
N GLY A 250 -30.06 -6.85 -5.24
CA GLY A 250 -31.04 -6.61 -6.31
C GLY A 250 -30.49 -5.86 -7.54
N GLY A 251 -29.18 -5.55 -7.57
CA GLY A 251 -28.50 -5.00 -8.75
C GLY A 251 -28.13 -6.09 -9.76
N GLN A 252 -27.73 -5.69 -10.97
CA GLN A 252 -27.12 -6.63 -11.91
C GLN A 252 -25.76 -7.08 -11.36
N ASN A 253 -25.55 -8.39 -11.32
CA ASN A 253 -24.26 -8.96 -10.97
C ASN A 253 -23.17 -8.42 -11.91
N LEU A 254 -22.07 -7.95 -11.34
CA LEU A 254 -20.87 -7.52 -12.04
C LEU A 254 -20.12 -8.74 -12.61
N TYR A 255 -20.71 -9.43 -13.59
CA TYR A 255 -20.08 -10.54 -14.30
C TYR A 255 -19.01 -10.09 -15.31
N LYS A 256 -18.69 -8.79 -15.36
CA LYS A 256 -17.70 -8.23 -16.29
C LYS A 256 -16.37 -7.96 -15.57
N PHE A 257 -15.65 -9.02 -15.22
CA PHE A 257 -14.20 -8.93 -15.01
C PHE A 257 -13.52 -8.69 -16.37
N SER A 258 -13.61 -7.45 -16.86
CA SER A 258 -12.77 -6.98 -17.96
C SER A 258 -11.38 -6.70 -17.39
N LEU A 259 -10.41 -7.40 -17.94
CA LEU A 259 -8.96 -7.49 -17.66
C LEU A 259 -8.15 -6.18 -17.46
N LEU A 260 -8.78 -5.02 -17.25
CA LEU A 260 -8.10 -3.72 -17.37
C LEU A 260 -8.44 -2.65 -16.33
N HIS A 261 -9.23 -2.91 -15.28
CA HIS A 261 -9.51 -1.88 -14.27
C HIS A 261 -9.35 -2.41 -12.85
N THR A 262 -8.13 -2.29 -12.31
CA THR A 262 -7.91 -2.11 -10.88
C THR A 262 -8.45 -0.74 -10.48
N SER A 263 -9.77 -0.61 -10.42
CA SER A 263 -10.40 0.50 -9.73
C SER A 263 -10.07 0.31 -8.25
N ARG A 264 -9.33 1.26 -7.68
CA ARG A 264 -9.09 1.37 -6.24
C ARG A 264 -10.44 1.30 -5.50
N CYS A 265 -10.80 0.13 -4.98
CA CYS A 265 -11.77 0.08 -3.89
C CYS A 265 -11.05 0.68 -2.68
N VAL A 266 -11.51 1.86 -2.25
CA VAL A 266 -11.04 2.54 -1.05
C VAL A 266 -11.68 1.84 0.15
N PHE A 267 -11.20 0.63 0.43
CA PHE A 267 -11.16 0.05 1.76
C PHE A 267 -9.68 -0.23 2.03
N GLY A 268 -9.17 0.19 3.18
CA GLY A 268 -7.74 0.37 3.48
C GLY A 268 -6.76 -0.60 2.79
N SER A 269 -5.71 -0.01 2.21
CA SER A 269 -4.40 -0.58 1.83
C SER A 269 -4.29 -1.91 1.04
N VAL A 270 -5.33 -2.71 0.82
CA VAL A 270 -5.17 -4.07 0.24
C VAL A 270 -6.07 -4.25 -0.97
N VAL A 271 -5.66 -3.64 -2.10
CA VAL A 271 -6.24 -3.94 -3.42
C VAL A 271 -5.27 -4.86 -4.15
N GLN A 272 -5.16 -6.11 -3.72
CA GLN A 272 -4.43 -7.12 -4.49
C GLN A 272 -5.00 -8.53 -4.28
N GLU A 273 -5.02 -9.29 -5.38
CA GLU A 273 -5.48 -10.69 -5.53
C GLU A 273 -6.96 -10.91 -5.89
N GLN A 274 -7.51 -10.04 -6.74
CA GLN A 274 -8.96 -10.05 -7.05
C GLN A 274 -9.45 -11.15 -8.02
N HIS A 275 -8.59 -11.83 -8.80
CA HIS A 275 -9.09 -12.71 -9.87
C HIS A 275 -9.39 -14.16 -9.42
N TRP A 276 -8.60 -14.72 -8.49
CA TRP A 276 -8.75 -16.13 -8.06
C TRP A 276 -9.73 -16.29 -6.90
N LEU A 277 -9.80 -15.31 -6.00
CA LEU A 277 -10.81 -15.24 -4.94
C LEU A 277 -12.23 -15.25 -5.52
N ALA A 278 -12.43 -14.64 -6.69
CA ALA A 278 -13.73 -14.64 -7.37
C ALA A 278 -14.16 -16.07 -7.80
N GLU A 279 -13.25 -16.91 -8.30
CA GLU A 279 -13.56 -18.30 -8.67
C GLU A 279 -13.87 -19.16 -7.44
N LEU A 280 -13.11 -19.01 -6.35
CA LEU A 280 -13.38 -19.74 -5.11
C LEU A 280 -14.76 -19.38 -4.54
N VAL A 281 -15.11 -18.09 -4.53
CA VAL A 281 -16.40 -17.62 -4.01
C VAL A 281 -17.56 -18.04 -4.91
N LEU A 282 -17.36 -18.20 -6.23
CA LEU A 282 -18.40 -18.71 -7.14
C LEU A 282 -18.77 -20.18 -6.88
N VAL A 283 -17.87 -20.96 -6.28
CA VAL A 283 -18.07 -22.39 -5.98
C VAL A 283 -18.72 -22.60 -4.60
N LEU A 284 -18.69 -21.59 -3.72
CA LEU A 284 -19.31 -21.61 -2.38
C LEU A 284 -20.80 -21.27 -2.40
#